data_AF-A0A160VHB7-F1
#
_entry.id   AF-A0A160VHB7-F1
#
_cell.length_a   1.000
_cell.length_b   1.000
_cell.length_c   1.000
_cell.angle_alpha   90.00
_cell.angle_beta   90.00
_cell.angle_gamma   90.00
#
_symmetry.space_group_name_H-M   'P 1'
#
loop_
_entity.id
_entity.type
_entity.pdbx_description
1 polymer ?
#
loop_
_entity_poly.entity_id
_entity_poly.type
_entity_poly.pdbx_seq_one_letter_code
_entity_poly.pdbx_strand_id
1 'polypeptide(L)'
;MLWKRQIPILIATVVGLLTLFGWFIENPGIESFVNDDATQWFDILASFAIFLGALNLMKLQGRKVLKQHSGWQYSLFAIGGFIFAIVAGFIYKGNDAVAWGVHVTSKGTLFKWMFDFIFTPLSATMFALLAFFVASASYRAFRVRNLEATLLLVSGIIIMVGRVPLGSSISSWFIMYLLVLVGSIAANIKFQDKIITFGVLLGGVVIVTIWGSLAGWPVDQPSIFYLPMLQDWIYNNPNVAGARAIMIGIGLGIFATSIRYILGVEKSYIGE
;
A
#
# COMPACT_ATOMS: atom_id res chain seq x y z
N MET A 1 23.34 30.10 20.16
CA MET A 1 22.39 28.96 20.16
C MET A 1 21.73 28.72 18.79
N LEU A 2 21.35 29.75 18.04
CA LEU A 2 20.74 29.63 16.69
C LEU A 2 21.65 28.88 15.68
N TRP A 3 22.94 29.22 15.64
CA TRP A 3 23.91 28.67 14.68
C TRP A 3 24.13 27.15 14.80
N LYS A 4 24.12 26.59 16.02
CA LYS A 4 24.27 25.14 16.23
C LYS A 4 23.03 24.33 15.81
N ARG A 5 21.89 25.00 15.62
CA ARG A 5 20.58 24.38 15.37
C ARG A 5 20.09 24.59 13.95
N GLN A 6 20.29 25.80 13.42
CA GLN A 6 19.84 26.17 12.08
C GLN A 6 20.74 25.61 10.98
N ILE A 7 22.04 25.46 11.22
CA ILE A 7 22.97 24.92 10.21
C ILE A 7 22.64 23.46 9.86
N PRO A 8 22.50 22.52 10.81
CA PRO A 8 22.12 21.14 10.47
C PRO A 8 20.76 21.05 9.77
N ILE A 9 19.80 21.89 10.17
CA ILE A 9 18.47 21.95 9.53
C ILE A 9 18.61 22.43 8.10
N LEU A 10 19.33 23.52 7.87
CA LEU A 10 19.54 24.07 6.53
C LEU A 10 20.20 23.02 5.63
N ILE A 11 21.22 22.33 6.13
CA ILE A 11 21.88 21.24 5.40
C ILE A 11 20.88 20.12 5.07
N ALA A 12 20.14 19.60 6.06
CA ALA A 12 19.17 18.53 5.84
C ALA A 12 18.05 18.95 4.87
N THR A 13 17.60 20.21 4.94
CA THR A 13 16.59 20.78 4.05
C THR A 13 17.09 20.86 2.62
N VAL A 14 18.29 21.40 2.45
CA VAL A 14 18.90 21.60 1.13
C VAL A 14 19.21 20.25 0.47
N VAL A 15 19.76 19.30 1.23
CA VAL A 15 20.04 17.94 0.74
C VAL A 15 18.73 17.18 0.44
N GLY A 16 17.71 17.31 1.30
CA GLY A 16 16.39 16.72 1.06
C GLY A 16 15.69 17.29 -0.17
N LEU A 17 15.79 18.60 -0.41
CA LEU A 17 15.28 19.24 -1.62
C LEU A 17 16.10 18.83 -2.85
N LEU A 18 17.43 18.78 -2.75
CA LEU A 18 18.30 18.34 -3.83
C LEU A 18 18.02 16.90 -4.26
N THR A 19 17.76 16.00 -3.30
CA THR A 19 17.42 14.60 -3.62
C THR A 19 16.03 14.47 -4.24
N LEU A 20 15.05 15.23 -3.76
CA LEU A 20 13.70 15.26 -4.34
C LEU A 20 13.68 15.85 -5.75
N PHE A 21 14.34 16.99 -5.95
CA PHE A 21 14.37 17.68 -7.25
C PHE A 21 15.41 17.13 -8.20
N GLY A 22 16.45 16.46 -7.71
CA GLY A 22 17.50 15.89 -8.55
C GLY A 22 16.99 14.80 -9.49
N TRP A 23 15.92 14.10 -9.13
CA TRP A 23 15.20 13.18 -10.03
C TRP A 23 14.52 13.84 -11.23
N PHE A 24 14.37 15.17 -11.22
CA PHE A 24 13.75 15.95 -12.30
C PHE A 24 14.77 16.83 -13.05
N ILE A 25 16.04 16.85 -12.62
CA ILE A 25 17.08 17.68 -13.23
C ILE A 25 17.97 16.78 -14.08
N GLU A 26 17.93 16.97 -15.41
CA GLU A 26 18.83 16.30 -16.36
C GLU A 26 20.24 16.91 -16.31
N ASN A 27 20.93 16.76 -15.17
CA ASN A 27 22.33 17.15 -15.01
C ASN A 27 23.15 15.97 -14.48
N PRO A 28 24.19 15.51 -15.20
CA PRO A 28 24.98 14.34 -14.83
C PRO A 28 25.55 14.37 -13.41
N GLY A 29 25.93 15.55 -12.88
CA GLY A 29 26.51 15.67 -11.55
C GLY A 29 25.48 15.64 -10.41
N ILE A 30 24.24 16.06 -10.67
CA ILE A 30 23.16 16.00 -9.68
C ILE A 30 22.56 14.59 -9.68
N GLU A 31 22.41 13.98 -10.86
CA GLU A 31 21.93 12.62 -11.01
C GLU A 31 22.85 11.61 -10.30
N SER A 32 24.17 11.71 -10.50
CA SER A 32 25.13 10.81 -9.82
C SER A 32 25.12 11.00 -8.30
N PHE A 33 25.02 12.23 -7.81
CA PHE A 33 24.91 12.48 -6.37
C PHE A 33 23.64 11.85 -5.78
N VAL A 34 22.50 11.96 -6.46
CA VAL A 34 21.23 11.44 -5.94
C VAL A 34 21.14 9.92 -6.03
N ASN A 35 21.61 9.33 -7.11
CA ASN A 35 21.49 7.89 -7.33
C ASN A 35 22.58 7.08 -6.62
N ASP A 36 23.81 7.59 -6.55
CA ASP A 36 24.95 6.86 -6.00
C ASP A 36 25.31 7.36 -4.60
N ASP A 37 25.78 8.60 -4.48
CA ASP A 37 26.34 9.12 -3.22
C ASP A 37 25.29 9.16 -2.10
N ALA A 38 24.13 9.76 -2.35
CA ALA A 38 23.06 9.90 -1.37
C ALA A 38 22.52 8.54 -0.92
N THR A 39 22.40 7.60 -1.85
CA THR A 39 21.99 6.22 -1.55
C THR A 39 23.03 5.52 -0.67
N GLN A 40 24.32 5.66 -0.98
CA GLN A 40 25.38 5.06 -0.17
C GLN A 40 25.42 5.64 1.26
N TRP A 41 25.28 6.96 1.40
CA TRP A 41 25.16 7.60 2.71
C TRP A 41 23.93 7.12 3.47
N PHE A 42 22.79 6.98 2.78
CA PHE A 42 21.58 6.41 3.36
C PHE A 42 21.81 4.98 3.84
N ASP A 43 22.44 4.12 3.05
CA ASP A 43 22.71 2.72 3.40
C ASP A 43 23.62 2.59 4.63
N ILE A 44 24.63 3.46 4.76
CA ILE A 44 25.47 3.53 5.95
C ILE A 44 24.64 3.92 7.17
N LEU A 45 23.84 4.99 7.08
CA LEU A 45 22.99 5.46 8.17
C LEU A 45 21.92 4.41 8.54
N ALA A 46 21.29 3.79 7.55
CA ALA A 46 20.29 2.75 7.72
C ALA A 46 20.90 1.52 8.42
N SER A 47 22.13 1.13 8.07
CA SER A 47 22.84 0.05 8.73
C SER A 47 22.99 0.32 10.23
N PHE A 48 23.45 1.51 10.64
CA PHE A 48 23.51 1.87 12.06
C PHE A 48 22.12 1.95 12.71
N ALA A 49 21.13 2.47 12.00
CA ALA A 49 19.77 2.60 12.50
C ALA A 49 19.13 1.22 12.77
N ILE A 50 19.42 0.20 11.95
CA ILE A 50 18.94 -1.17 12.17
C ILE A 50 19.46 -1.71 13.50
N PHE A 51 20.76 -1.54 13.80
CA PHE A 51 21.32 -1.95 15.09
C PHE A 51 20.70 -1.18 16.25
N LEU A 52 20.55 0.14 16.11
CA LEU A 52 19.96 0.96 17.16
C LEU A 52 18.48 0.59 17.40
N GLY A 53 17.73 0.30 16.34
CA GLY A 53 16.36 -0.17 16.38
C GLY A 53 16.22 -1.53 17.07
N ALA A 54 17.09 -2.48 16.73
CA ALA A 54 17.18 -3.78 17.39
C ALA A 54 17.47 -3.66 18.89
N LEU A 55 18.50 -2.89 19.25
CA LEU A 55 18.87 -2.66 20.65
C LEU A 55 17.74 -1.93 21.42
N ASN A 56 17.08 -0.96 20.78
CA ASN A 56 15.98 -0.24 21.40
C ASN A 56 14.77 -1.16 21.65
N LEU A 57 14.43 -2.01 20.68
CA LEU A 57 13.37 -3.01 20.85
C LEU A 57 13.69 -3.94 22.01
N MET A 58 14.90 -4.50 22.05
CA MET A 58 15.35 -5.40 23.13
C MET A 58 15.33 -4.70 24.49
N LYS A 59 15.78 -3.44 24.56
CA LYS A 59 15.75 -2.64 25.78
C LYS A 59 14.33 -2.36 26.24
N LEU A 60 13.42 -1.96 25.35
CA LEU A 60 12.04 -1.63 25.68
C LEU A 60 11.27 -2.86 26.13
N GLN A 61 11.32 -3.94 25.34
CA GLN A 61 10.63 -5.18 25.68
C GLN A 61 11.26 -5.84 26.90
N GLY A 62 12.59 -5.83 27.03
CA GLY A 62 13.30 -6.37 28.20
C GLY A 62 12.95 -5.64 29.49
N ARG A 63 12.93 -4.30 29.47
CA ARG A 63 12.46 -3.49 30.62
C ARG A 63 11.01 -3.79 30.97
N LYS A 64 10.15 -4.00 29.96
CA LYS A 64 8.73 -4.33 30.16
C LYS A 64 8.56 -5.68 30.86
N VAL A 65 9.37 -6.68 30.49
CA VAL A 65 9.42 -8.00 31.14
C VAL A 65 9.96 -7.89 32.57
N LEU A 66 11.11 -7.22 32.77
CA LEU A 66 11.73 -7.07 34.09
C LEU A 66 10.84 -6.34 35.09
N LYS A 67 10.14 -5.29 34.65
CA LYS A 67 9.22 -4.50 35.49
C LYS A 67 7.79 -5.04 35.53
N GLN A 68 7.52 -6.17 34.85
CA GLN A 68 6.20 -6.81 34.78
C GLN A 68 5.03 -5.86 34.46
N HIS A 69 5.25 -4.90 33.55
CA HIS A 69 4.19 -3.99 33.13
C HIS A 69 3.06 -4.74 32.39
N SER A 70 1.88 -4.11 32.25
CA SER A 70 0.72 -4.73 31.59
C SER A 70 1.06 -5.29 30.20
N GLY A 71 0.72 -6.56 29.98
CA GLY A 71 1.02 -7.29 28.75
C GLY A 71 2.51 -7.63 28.58
N TRP A 72 3.24 -7.88 29.67
CA TRP A 72 4.63 -8.35 29.62
C TRP A 72 4.78 -9.74 29.00
N GLN A 73 3.73 -10.58 29.05
CA GLN A 73 3.77 -11.92 28.44
C GLN A 73 3.99 -11.81 26.91
N TYR A 74 3.34 -10.85 26.25
CA TYR A 74 3.53 -10.59 24.82
C TYR A 74 4.95 -10.11 24.49
N SER A 75 5.59 -9.40 25.43
CA SER A 75 6.99 -8.98 25.27
C SER A 75 7.96 -10.14 25.28
N LEU A 76 7.68 -11.24 25.99
CA LEU A 76 8.48 -12.46 25.89
C LEU A 76 8.44 -13.06 24.49
N PHE A 77 7.26 -13.12 23.86
CA PHE A 77 7.12 -13.58 22.48
C PHE A 77 7.87 -12.67 21.50
N ALA A 78 7.85 -11.36 21.70
CA ALA A 78 8.59 -10.43 20.86
C ALA A 78 10.12 -10.63 20.98
N ILE A 79 10.64 -10.76 22.20
CA ILE A 79 12.07 -11.01 22.43
C ILE A 79 12.48 -12.38 21.87
N GLY A 80 11.71 -13.42 22.17
CA GLY A 80 11.96 -14.77 21.69
C GLY A 80 11.92 -14.87 20.16
N GLY A 81 10.91 -14.25 19.54
CA GLY A 81 10.80 -14.17 18.08
C GLY A 81 11.94 -13.38 17.44
N PHE A 82 12.39 -12.30 18.07
CA PHE A 82 13.55 -11.53 17.61
C PHE A 82 14.85 -12.35 17.65
N ILE A 83 15.11 -13.05 18.76
CA ILE A 83 16.27 -13.94 18.89
C ILE A 83 16.18 -15.08 17.88
N PHE A 84 15.00 -15.69 17.73
CA PHE A 84 14.77 -16.75 16.76
C PHE A 84 15.04 -16.31 15.32
N ALA A 85 14.62 -15.10 14.94
CA ALA A 85 14.89 -14.54 13.62
C ALA A 85 16.39 -14.31 13.37
N ILE A 86 17.14 -13.83 14.38
CA ILE A 86 18.60 -13.70 14.29
C ILE A 86 19.25 -15.08 14.12
N VAL A 87 18.84 -16.06 14.91
CA VAL A 87 19.38 -17.42 14.81
C VAL A 87 19.11 -17.99 13.42
N ALA A 88 17.90 -17.89 12.91
CA ALA A 88 17.52 -18.39 11.59
C ALA A 88 18.21 -17.67 10.43
N GLY A 89 18.49 -16.37 10.56
CA GLY A 89 19.08 -15.56 9.50
C GLY A 89 20.61 -15.53 9.47
N PHE A 90 21.27 -15.70 10.62
CA PHE A 90 22.72 -15.47 10.73
C PHE A 90 23.50 -16.64 11.34
N ILE A 91 22.86 -17.54 12.08
CA ILE A 91 23.56 -18.57 12.87
C ILE A 91 23.29 -19.98 12.33
N TYR A 92 22.03 -20.30 12.02
CA TYR A 92 21.60 -21.64 11.66
C TYR A 92 20.70 -21.65 10.43
N LYS A 93 21.22 -22.22 9.33
CA LYS A 93 20.51 -22.31 8.05
C LYS A 93 19.47 -23.44 8.02
N GLY A 94 19.69 -24.52 8.76
CA GLY A 94 18.85 -25.74 8.72
C GLY A 94 19.07 -26.65 7.51
N ASN A 95 19.77 -26.18 6.47
CA ASN A 95 20.16 -26.99 5.32
C ASN A 95 21.57 -26.59 4.87
N ASP A 96 22.52 -27.52 5.02
CA ASP A 96 23.94 -27.27 4.74
C ASP A 96 24.26 -27.24 3.24
N ALA A 97 23.39 -27.78 2.38
CA ALA A 97 23.57 -27.76 0.93
C ALA A 97 23.40 -26.36 0.32
N VAL A 98 22.86 -25.39 1.07
CA VAL A 98 22.56 -24.04 0.57
C VAL A 98 23.61 -23.03 1.06
N ALA A 99 24.10 -22.19 0.14
CA ALA A 99 25.05 -21.14 0.44
C ALA A 99 24.45 -20.04 1.36
N TRP A 100 25.32 -19.40 2.15
CA TRP A 100 24.96 -18.20 2.91
C TRP A 100 24.52 -17.07 1.95
N GLY A 101 23.63 -16.20 2.42
CA GLY A 101 22.89 -15.26 1.56
C GLY A 101 21.62 -15.89 0.96
N VAL A 102 21.74 -16.88 0.08
CA VAL A 102 20.58 -17.48 -0.63
C VAL A 102 19.68 -18.33 0.28
N HIS A 103 20.22 -18.78 1.42
CA HIS A 103 19.46 -19.53 2.41
C HIS A 103 18.21 -18.80 2.95
N VAL A 104 18.11 -17.47 2.89
CA VAL A 104 16.93 -16.73 3.37
C VAL A 104 15.71 -16.89 2.45
N THR A 105 15.90 -17.32 1.20
CA THR A 105 14.80 -17.53 0.23
C THR A 105 14.64 -18.98 -0.19
N SER A 106 15.65 -19.82 0.06
CA SER A 106 15.69 -21.21 -0.41
C SER A 106 14.75 -22.13 0.36
N LYS A 107 14.14 -23.10 -0.33
CA LYS A 107 13.26 -24.10 0.30
C LYS A 107 14.05 -25.01 1.26
N GLY A 108 13.42 -25.33 2.40
CA GLY A 108 13.99 -26.24 3.40
C GLY A 108 14.98 -25.60 4.36
N THR A 109 15.16 -24.27 4.33
CA THR A 109 15.96 -23.54 5.33
C THR A 109 15.09 -23.09 6.51
N LEU A 110 15.72 -22.88 7.67
CA LEU A 110 15.02 -22.44 8.87
C LEU A 110 14.38 -21.06 8.68
N PHE A 111 15.09 -20.13 8.03
CA PHE A 111 14.57 -18.79 7.77
C PHE A 111 13.34 -18.82 6.84
N LYS A 112 13.39 -19.60 5.77
CA LYS A 112 12.26 -19.71 4.84
C LYS A 112 11.05 -20.35 5.51
N TRP A 113 11.27 -21.37 6.35
CA TRP A 113 10.20 -21.97 7.15
C TRP A 113 9.57 -20.96 8.12
N MET A 114 10.38 -20.21 8.87
CA MET A 114 9.90 -19.12 9.73
C MET A 114 9.09 -18.10 8.94
N PHE A 115 9.57 -17.73 7.76
CA PHE A 115 8.88 -16.78 6.90
C PHE A 115 7.50 -17.31 6.48
N ASP A 116 7.44 -18.52 5.92
CA ASP A 116 6.21 -19.07 5.35
C ASP A 116 5.17 -19.47 6.41
N PHE A 117 5.59 -19.94 7.58
CA PHE A 117 4.69 -20.47 8.61
C PHE A 117 4.44 -19.51 9.77
N ILE A 118 5.30 -18.52 10.00
CA ILE A 118 5.14 -17.55 11.08
C ILE A 118 4.85 -16.16 10.49
N PHE A 119 5.75 -15.62 9.67
CA PHE A 119 5.62 -14.24 9.19
C PHE A 119 4.47 -14.06 8.18
N THR A 120 4.33 -14.95 7.19
CA THR A 120 3.31 -14.84 6.15
C THR A 120 1.88 -14.93 6.72
N PRO A 121 1.53 -15.88 7.60
CA PRO A 121 0.18 -15.93 8.17
C PRO A 121 -0.10 -14.75 9.10
N LEU A 122 0.87 -14.33 9.92
CA LEU A 122 0.69 -13.17 10.81
C LEU A 122 0.51 -11.88 10.02
N SER A 123 1.32 -11.65 8.98
CA SER A 123 1.15 -10.49 8.10
C SER A 123 -0.20 -10.55 7.36
N ALA A 124 -0.62 -11.73 6.89
CA ALA A 124 -1.93 -11.92 6.27
C ALA A 124 -3.08 -11.58 7.25
N THR A 125 -2.99 -11.96 8.53
CA THR A 125 -3.99 -11.58 9.54
C THR A 125 -4.05 -10.08 9.79
N MET A 126 -2.89 -9.40 9.81
CA MET A 126 -2.84 -7.94 9.93
C MET A 126 -3.47 -7.26 8.72
N PHE A 127 -3.17 -7.73 7.51
CA PHE A 127 -3.77 -7.21 6.29
C PHE A 127 -5.27 -7.49 6.20
N ALA A 128 -5.73 -8.68 6.62
CA ALA A 128 -7.14 -9.02 6.66
C ALA A 128 -7.92 -8.13 7.64
N LEU A 129 -7.38 -7.91 8.84
CA LEU A 129 -7.95 -6.98 9.82
C LEU A 129 -7.97 -5.55 9.28
N LEU A 130 -6.88 -5.09 8.66
CA LEU A 130 -6.80 -3.77 8.04
C LEU A 130 -7.85 -3.62 6.94
N ALA A 131 -7.99 -4.60 6.05
CA ALA A 131 -9.01 -4.58 5.00
C ALA A 131 -10.43 -4.53 5.59
N PHE A 132 -10.71 -5.32 6.62
CA PHE A 132 -12.00 -5.29 7.33
C PHE A 132 -12.28 -3.94 7.99
N PHE A 133 -11.31 -3.37 8.71
CA PHE A 133 -11.47 -2.08 9.38
C PHE A 133 -11.57 -0.92 8.39
N VAL A 134 -10.78 -0.92 7.32
CA VAL A 134 -10.89 0.06 6.24
C VAL A 134 -12.27 -0.05 5.60
N ALA A 135 -12.72 -1.25 5.22
CA ALA A 135 -14.05 -1.43 4.65
C ALA A 135 -15.18 -0.99 5.61
N SER A 136 -15.09 -1.32 6.90
CA SER A 136 -16.06 -0.90 7.93
C SER A 136 -16.07 0.61 8.16
N ALA A 137 -14.88 1.23 8.26
CA ALA A 137 -14.72 2.67 8.43
C ALA A 137 -15.19 3.42 7.19
N SER A 138 -14.81 2.96 6.00
CA SER A 138 -15.29 3.46 4.72
C SER A 138 -16.80 3.32 4.59
N TYR A 139 -17.39 2.17 4.92
CA TYR A 139 -18.86 2.01 4.89
C TYR A 139 -19.56 2.99 5.83
N ARG A 140 -19.03 3.20 7.04
CA ARG A 140 -19.56 4.17 8.01
C ARG A 140 -19.37 5.62 7.57
N ALA A 141 -18.22 5.95 6.96
CA ALA A 141 -17.89 7.28 6.46
C ALA A 141 -18.62 7.61 5.14
N PHE A 142 -18.86 6.61 4.30
CA PHE A 142 -19.57 6.68 3.02
C PHE A 142 -21.05 6.32 3.14
N ARG A 143 -21.61 6.36 4.37
CA ARG A 143 -23.07 6.21 4.58
C ARG A 143 -23.77 7.24 3.69
N VAL A 144 -24.30 6.75 2.59
CA VAL A 144 -24.79 7.47 1.40
C VAL A 144 -25.45 8.79 1.79
N ARG A 145 -24.72 9.89 1.56
CA ARG A 145 -25.22 11.26 1.74
C ARG A 145 -24.75 12.23 0.65
N ASN A 146 -23.66 11.95 -0.07
CA ASN A 146 -23.15 12.79 -1.16
C ASN A 146 -22.74 11.99 -2.41
N LEU A 147 -22.77 12.64 -3.57
CA LEU A 147 -22.38 12.06 -4.87
C LEU A 147 -20.90 11.69 -4.91
N GLU A 148 -20.05 12.46 -4.24
CA GLU A 148 -18.60 12.25 -4.17
C GLU A 148 -18.24 10.91 -3.50
N ALA A 149 -18.85 10.57 -2.36
CA ALA A 149 -18.60 9.28 -1.70
C ALA A 149 -19.06 8.10 -2.55
N THR A 150 -20.15 8.27 -3.31
CA THR A 150 -20.67 7.22 -4.20
C THR A 150 -19.70 6.98 -5.35
N LEU A 151 -19.18 8.04 -5.97
CA LEU A 151 -18.16 7.94 -7.02
C LEU A 151 -16.88 7.29 -6.50
N LEU A 152 -16.42 7.66 -5.30
CA LEU A 152 -15.26 7.05 -4.66
C LEU A 152 -15.50 5.56 -4.35
N LEU A 153 -16.67 5.20 -3.82
CA LEU A 153 -17.02 3.81 -3.52
C LEU A 153 -17.07 2.95 -4.78
N VAL A 154 -17.73 3.42 -5.83
CA VAL A 154 -17.82 2.73 -7.12
C VAL A 154 -16.43 2.57 -7.74
N SER A 155 -15.62 3.63 -7.74
CA SER A 155 -14.24 3.57 -8.22
C SER A 155 -13.39 2.57 -7.42
N GLY A 156 -13.55 2.53 -6.10
CA GLY A 156 -12.88 1.57 -5.23
C GLY A 156 -13.25 0.12 -5.53
N ILE A 157 -14.55 -0.16 -5.74
CA ILE A 157 -15.03 -1.49 -6.12
C ILE A 157 -14.44 -1.91 -7.48
N ILE A 158 -14.41 -1.01 -8.47
CA ILE A 158 -13.83 -1.28 -9.79
C ILE A 158 -12.35 -1.63 -9.68
N ILE A 159 -11.57 -0.86 -8.89
CA ILE A 159 -10.14 -1.15 -8.66
C ILE A 159 -9.95 -2.50 -7.97
N MET A 160 -10.74 -2.79 -6.92
CA MET A 160 -10.62 -4.04 -6.18
C MET A 160 -10.94 -5.25 -7.06
N VAL A 161 -12.03 -5.22 -7.83
CA VAL A 161 -12.40 -6.32 -8.73
C VAL A 161 -11.41 -6.46 -9.87
N GLY A 162 -10.96 -5.36 -10.49
CA GLY A 162 -10.02 -5.38 -11.61
C GLY A 162 -8.64 -5.97 -11.25
N ARG A 163 -8.21 -5.88 -9.99
CA ARG A 163 -6.93 -6.42 -9.51
C ARG A 163 -6.96 -7.89 -9.08
N VAL A 164 -8.15 -8.47 -8.88
CA VAL A 164 -8.28 -9.88 -8.50
C VAL A 164 -8.17 -10.73 -9.78
N PRO A 165 -7.50 -11.90 -9.76
CA PRO A 165 -7.40 -12.79 -10.94
C PRO A 165 -8.74 -13.18 -11.57
N LEU A 166 -9.84 -13.17 -10.80
CA LEU A 166 -11.20 -13.38 -11.31
C LEU A 166 -11.71 -12.19 -12.15
N GLY A 167 -11.24 -10.97 -11.88
CA GLY A 167 -11.64 -9.77 -12.60
C GLY A 167 -11.15 -9.71 -14.04
N SER A 168 -9.98 -10.29 -14.34
CA SER A 168 -9.48 -10.44 -15.72
C SER A 168 -10.22 -11.50 -16.51
N SER A 169 -10.96 -12.40 -15.84
CA SER A 169 -11.81 -13.39 -16.50
C SER A 169 -13.19 -12.84 -16.86
N ILE A 170 -13.52 -11.62 -16.43
CA ILE A 170 -14.80 -10.98 -16.73
C ILE A 170 -14.74 -10.33 -18.12
N SER A 171 -15.57 -10.82 -19.02
CA SER A 171 -15.72 -10.26 -20.37
C SER A 171 -16.35 -8.85 -20.36
N SER A 172 -15.94 -8.01 -21.30
CA SER A 172 -16.57 -6.72 -21.59
C SER A 172 -18.07 -6.86 -21.90
N TRP A 173 -18.47 -7.97 -22.50
CA TRP A 173 -19.87 -8.29 -22.79
C TRP A 173 -20.70 -8.44 -21.51
N PHE A 174 -20.15 -9.11 -20.50
CA PHE A 174 -20.80 -9.29 -19.20
C PHE A 174 -21.09 -7.93 -18.54
N ILE A 175 -20.18 -6.97 -18.69
CA ILE A 175 -20.34 -5.62 -18.12
C ILE A 175 -21.40 -4.82 -18.86
N MET A 176 -21.42 -4.92 -20.19
CA MET A 176 -22.48 -4.27 -20.98
C MET A 176 -23.87 -4.78 -20.57
N TYR A 177 -24.03 -6.09 -20.38
CA TYR A 177 -25.29 -6.65 -19.87
C TYR A 177 -25.60 -6.19 -18.44
N LEU A 178 -24.59 -6.08 -17.57
CA LEU A 178 -24.77 -5.55 -16.22
C LEU A 178 -25.22 -4.07 -16.24
N LEU A 179 -24.70 -3.25 -17.15
CA LEU A 179 -25.14 -1.86 -17.34
C LEU A 179 -26.58 -1.77 -17.86
N VAL A 180 -26.99 -2.65 -18.78
CA VAL A 180 -28.38 -2.75 -19.23
C VAL A 180 -29.30 -3.11 -18.06
N LEU A 181 -28.87 -4.03 -17.19
CA LEU A 181 -29.63 -4.41 -15.99
C LEU A 181 -29.75 -3.24 -15.02
N VAL A 182 -28.66 -2.52 -14.73
CA VAL A 182 -28.68 -1.32 -13.89
C VAL A 182 -29.58 -0.22 -14.49
N GLY A 183 -29.49 0.00 -15.81
CA GLY A 183 -30.35 0.94 -16.53
C GLY A 183 -31.83 0.56 -16.45
N SER A 184 -32.14 -0.74 -16.49
CA SER A 184 -33.51 -1.25 -16.32
C SER A 184 -34.02 -1.04 -14.89
N ILE A 185 -33.18 -1.26 -13.87
CA ILE A 185 -33.53 -0.94 -12.47
C ILE A 185 -33.77 0.56 -12.32
N ALA A 186 -32.93 1.41 -12.90
CA ALA A 186 -33.10 2.86 -12.86
C ALA A 186 -34.38 3.33 -13.56
N ALA A 187 -34.71 2.72 -14.71
CA ALA A 187 -35.99 2.96 -15.39
C ALA A 187 -37.18 2.56 -14.52
N ASN A 188 -37.10 1.42 -13.83
CA ASN A 188 -38.14 1.00 -12.90
C ASN A 188 -38.32 1.99 -11.73
N ILE A 189 -37.23 2.51 -11.17
CA ILE A 189 -37.28 3.50 -10.08
C ILE A 189 -38.03 4.76 -10.54
N LYS A 190 -37.75 5.24 -11.77
CA LYS A 190 -38.31 6.50 -12.30
C LYS A 190 -39.75 6.35 -12.82
N PHE A 191 -40.04 5.27 -13.55
CA PHE A 191 -41.31 5.11 -14.26
C PHE A 191 -42.30 4.19 -13.54
N GLN A 192 -41.85 3.37 -12.57
CA GLN A 192 -42.66 2.42 -11.79
C GLN A 192 -43.51 1.45 -12.64
N ASP A 193 -43.21 1.35 -13.94
CA ASP A 193 -43.95 0.53 -14.89
C ASP A 193 -43.15 -0.73 -15.24
N LYS A 194 -43.78 -1.88 -15.02
CA LYS A 194 -43.19 -3.20 -15.28
C LYS A 194 -43.00 -3.46 -16.78
N ILE A 195 -43.88 -2.92 -17.62
CA ILE A 195 -43.82 -3.11 -19.09
C ILE A 195 -42.62 -2.34 -19.65
N ILE A 196 -42.43 -1.10 -19.22
CA ILE A 196 -41.30 -0.26 -19.63
C ILE A 196 -39.98 -0.87 -19.14
N THR A 197 -39.94 -1.32 -17.88
CA THR A 197 -38.75 -1.97 -17.31
C THR A 197 -38.36 -3.23 -18.08
N PHE A 198 -39.34 -4.06 -18.41
CA PHE A 198 -39.12 -5.30 -19.17
C PHE A 198 -38.71 -5.02 -20.62
N GLY A 199 -39.32 -4.00 -21.25
CA GLY A 199 -38.95 -3.55 -22.59
C GLY A 199 -37.53 -2.99 -22.67
N VAL A 200 -37.10 -2.23 -21.66
CA VAL A 200 -35.72 -1.70 -21.57
C VAL A 200 -34.71 -2.84 -21.36
N LEU A 201 -35.05 -3.84 -20.55
CA LEU A 201 -34.17 -4.98 -20.29
C LEU A 201 -33.99 -5.85 -21.54
N LEU A 202 -35.10 -6.32 -22.14
CA LEU A 202 -35.03 -7.17 -23.33
C LEU A 202 -34.48 -6.40 -24.54
N GLY A 203 -34.96 -5.18 -24.78
CA GLY A 203 -34.47 -4.33 -25.85
C GLY A 203 -32.97 -4.03 -25.70
N GLY A 204 -32.53 -3.69 -24.48
CA GLY A 204 -31.12 -3.41 -24.19
C GLY A 204 -30.22 -4.62 -24.39
N VAL A 205 -30.63 -5.82 -23.93
CA VAL A 205 -29.85 -7.06 -24.14
C VAL A 205 -29.74 -7.37 -25.62
N VAL A 206 -30.86 -7.32 -26.36
CA VAL A 206 -30.89 -7.59 -27.80
C VAL A 206 -30.01 -6.59 -28.57
N ILE A 207 -30.07 -5.31 -28.22
CA ILE A 207 -29.20 -4.28 -28.82
C ILE A 207 -27.73 -4.61 -28.56
N VAL A 208 -27.34 -4.88 -27.31
CA VAL A 208 -25.94 -5.19 -26.97
C VAL A 208 -25.46 -6.44 -27.72
N THR A 209 -26.27 -7.50 -27.79
CA THR A 209 -25.89 -8.74 -28.47
C THR A 209 -25.77 -8.55 -29.98
N ILE A 210 -26.73 -7.87 -30.62
CA ILE A 210 -26.70 -7.61 -32.06
C ILE A 210 -25.53 -6.67 -32.39
N TRP A 211 -25.34 -5.59 -31.64
CA TRP A 211 -24.31 -4.60 -31.90
C TRP A 211 -22.91 -5.17 -31.69
N GLY A 212 -22.70 -5.94 -30.61
CA GLY A 212 -21.43 -6.63 -30.37
C GLY A 212 -21.14 -7.71 -31.42
N SER A 213 -22.18 -8.43 -31.88
CA SER A 213 -22.03 -9.46 -32.92
C SER A 213 -21.75 -8.86 -34.29
N LEU A 214 -22.34 -7.72 -34.62
CA LEU A 214 -22.07 -6.98 -35.87
C LEU A 214 -20.67 -6.37 -35.87
N ALA A 215 -20.23 -5.85 -34.72
CA ALA A 215 -18.92 -5.25 -34.56
C ALA A 215 -17.78 -6.29 -34.42
N GLY A 216 -18.12 -7.59 -34.31
CA GLY A 216 -17.16 -8.68 -34.20
C GLY A 216 -16.29 -8.59 -32.95
N TRP A 217 -16.80 -8.03 -31.86
CA TRP A 217 -15.98 -7.74 -30.69
C TRP A 217 -15.52 -9.01 -29.97
N PRO A 218 -14.19 -9.18 -29.75
CA PRO A 218 -13.70 -10.24 -28.87
C PRO A 218 -14.11 -9.99 -27.41
N VAL A 219 -13.80 -10.95 -26.55
CA VAL A 219 -14.25 -11.01 -25.14
C VAL A 219 -13.83 -9.79 -24.32
N ASP A 220 -12.74 -9.12 -24.73
CA ASP A 220 -12.07 -7.98 -24.11
C ASP A 220 -12.49 -6.62 -24.69
N GLN A 221 -13.20 -6.58 -25.82
CA GLN A 221 -13.64 -5.33 -26.45
C GLN A 221 -15.15 -5.11 -26.28
N PRO A 222 -15.60 -3.87 -26.04
CA PRO A 222 -14.85 -2.61 -26.07
C PRO A 222 -13.97 -2.39 -24.84
N SER A 223 -12.80 -1.77 -25.04
CA SER A 223 -11.82 -1.50 -23.98
C SER A 223 -12.36 -0.66 -22.82
N ILE A 224 -13.36 0.20 -23.08
CA ILE A 224 -14.04 1.02 -22.07
C ILE A 224 -14.85 0.17 -21.09
N PHE A 225 -15.31 -1.02 -21.48
CA PHE A 225 -16.09 -1.92 -20.62
C PHE A 225 -15.26 -3.08 -20.07
N TYR A 226 -13.94 -3.10 -20.32
CA TYR A 226 -13.04 -4.10 -19.79
C TYR A 226 -12.48 -3.66 -18.44
N LEU A 227 -12.81 -4.39 -17.34
CA LEU A 227 -12.41 -3.97 -15.98
C LEU A 227 -10.91 -3.77 -15.81
N PRO A 228 -10.02 -4.63 -16.32
CA PRO A 228 -8.59 -4.43 -16.14
C PRO A 228 -8.11 -3.12 -16.78
N MET A 229 -8.63 -2.75 -17.95
CA MET A 229 -8.26 -1.50 -18.62
C MET A 229 -8.78 -0.27 -17.88
N LEU A 230 -10.05 -0.30 -17.43
CA LEU A 230 -10.61 0.77 -16.59
C LEU A 230 -9.83 0.91 -15.27
N GLN A 231 -9.51 -0.21 -14.63
CA GLN A 231 -8.72 -0.23 -13.41
C GLN A 231 -7.33 0.35 -13.64
N ASP A 232 -6.67 0.01 -14.75
CA ASP A 232 -5.35 0.54 -15.09
C ASP A 232 -5.39 2.05 -15.31
N TRP A 233 -6.40 2.55 -16.03
CA TRP A 233 -6.60 3.98 -16.21
C TRP A 233 -6.83 4.71 -14.88
N ILE A 234 -7.70 4.18 -14.01
CA ILE A 234 -7.96 4.76 -12.67
C ILE A 234 -6.69 4.70 -11.81
N TYR A 235 -5.91 3.62 -11.91
CA TYR A 235 -4.69 3.46 -11.15
C TYR A 235 -3.62 4.46 -11.60
N ASN A 236 -3.37 4.57 -12.90
CA ASN A 236 -2.26 5.35 -13.45
C ASN A 236 -2.52 6.85 -13.50
N ASN A 237 -3.79 7.29 -13.51
CA ASN A 237 -4.14 8.70 -13.59
C ASN A 237 -4.50 9.28 -12.19
N PRO A 238 -5.73 9.13 -11.67
CA PRO A 238 -6.12 9.78 -10.41
C PRO A 238 -5.43 9.18 -9.18
N ASN A 239 -5.24 7.86 -9.11
CA ASN A 239 -4.63 7.24 -7.94
C ASN A 239 -3.14 7.60 -7.82
N VAL A 240 -2.35 7.51 -8.91
CA VAL A 240 -0.95 7.95 -8.90
C VAL A 240 -0.83 9.44 -8.55
N ALA A 241 -1.72 10.31 -9.06
CA ALA A 241 -1.73 11.72 -8.69
C ALA A 241 -1.98 11.93 -7.18
N GLY A 242 -2.98 11.25 -6.61
CA GLY A 242 -3.28 11.30 -5.17
C GLY A 242 -2.15 10.72 -4.31
N ALA A 243 -1.60 9.57 -4.69
CA ALA A 243 -0.48 8.94 -4.00
C ALA A 243 0.76 9.85 -3.98
N ARG A 244 1.08 10.52 -5.08
CA ARG A 244 2.16 11.51 -5.14
C ARG A 244 1.92 12.67 -4.18
N ALA A 245 0.71 13.23 -4.15
CA ALA A 245 0.36 14.30 -3.21
C ALA A 245 0.49 13.86 -1.74
N ILE A 246 0.04 12.64 -1.41
CA ILE A 246 0.19 12.05 -0.08
C ILE A 246 1.67 11.86 0.26
N MET A 247 2.48 11.30 -0.65
CA MET A 247 3.92 11.10 -0.41
C MET A 247 4.65 12.43 -0.20
N ILE A 248 4.32 13.46 -0.98
CA ILE A 248 4.84 14.81 -0.77
C ILE A 248 4.42 15.34 0.61
N GLY A 249 3.16 15.16 0.99
CA GLY A 249 2.64 15.57 2.31
C GLY A 249 3.31 14.83 3.47
N ILE A 250 3.53 13.52 3.34
CA ILE A 250 4.27 12.71 4.32
C ILE A 250 5.72 13.18 4.39
N GLY A 251 6.39 13.41 3.25
CA GLY A 251 7.75 13.93 3.20
C GLY A 251 7.90 15.28 3.90
N LEU A 252 7.00 16.23 3.61
CA LEU A 252 6.92 17.52 4.29
C LEU A 252 6.62 17.38 5.78
N GLY A 253 5.75 16.44 6.17
CA GLY A 253 5.43 16.13 7.55
C GLY A 253 6.63 15.59 8.33
N ILE A 254 7.33 14.60 7.77
CA ILE A 254 8.59 14.06 8.32
C ILE A 254 9.60 15.18 8.46
N PHE A 255 9.81 15.97 7.40
CA PHE A 255 10.71 17.11 7.42
C PHE A 255 10.36 18.12 8.52
N ALA A 256 9.09 18.50 8.65
CA ALA A 256 8.61 19.41 9.69
C ALA A 256 8.79 18.83 11.11
N THR A 257 8.53 17.53 11.31
CA THR A 257 8.78 16.86 12.61
C THR A 257 10.26 16.78 12.93
N SER A 258 11.11 16.44 11.96
CA SER A 258 12.57 16.47 12.10
C SER A 258 13.07 17.86 12.47
N ILE A 259 12.53 18.91 11.84
CA ILE A 259 12.78 20.29 12.24
C ILE A 259 12.38 20.51 13.70
N ARG A 260 11.17 20.16 14.12
CA ARG A 260 10.71 20.39 15.52
C ARG A 260 11.58 19.69 16.56
N TYR A 261 12.03 18.47 16.27
CA TYR A 261 12.95 17.73 17.13
C TYR A 261 14.34 18.38 17.20
N ILE A 262 14.94 18.76 16.05
CA ILE A 262 16.22 19.47 16.04
C ILE A 262 16.07 20.84 16.70
N LEU A 263 14.91 21.47 16.53
CA LEU A 263 14.56 22.72 17.15
C LEU A 263 14.27 22.58 18.67
N GLY A 264 14.27 21.38 19.24
CA GLY A 264 13.95 21.18 20.66
C GLY A 264 12.61 21.79 21.10
N VAL A 265 11.71 22.06 20.14
CA VAL A 265 10.35 22.54 20.38
C VAL A 265 9.49 21.35 20.78
N GLU A 266 9.75 20.18 20.20
CA GLU A 266 9.26 18.89 20.66
C GLU A 266 10.40 18.15 21.35
N LYS A 267 10.22 17.80 22.63
CA LYS A 267 11.08 16.82 23.29
C LYS A 267 10.77 15.45 22.68
N SER A 268 11.80 14.77 22.18
CA SER A 268 11.69 13.38 21.74
C SER A 268 11.02 12.55 22.84
N TYR A 269 10.05 11.69 22.49
CA TYR A 269 9.39 10.77 23.43
C TYR A 269 10.39 9.85 24.18
N ILE A 270 11.65 9.83 23.74
CA ILE A 270 12.76 9.05 24.28
C ILE A 270 13.57 9.83 25.34
N GLY A 271 13.32 11.14 25.52
CA GLY A 271 14.05 11.99 26.44
C GLY A 271 13.17 12.67 27.48
N GLU A 272 13.14 12.10 28.68
CA GLU A 272 13.33 12.93 29.88
C GLU A 272 14.67 13.66 29.78
#